data_AF-A0A5R8Y5D6-F1
#
_entry.id   AF-A0A5R8Y5D6-F1
#
_cell.length_a   1.000
_cell.length_b   1.000
_cell.length_c   1.000
_cell.angle_alpha   90.00
_cell.angle_beta   90.00
_cell.angle_gamma   90.00
#
_symmetry.space_group_name_H-M   'P 1'
#
loop_
_entity.id
_entity.type
_entity.pdbx_description
1 polymer ?
#
loop_
_entity_poly.entity_id
_entity_poly.type
_entity_poly.pdbx_seq_one_letter_code
_entity_poly.pdbx_strand_id
1 'polypeptide(L)'
;MEKIEVLGATVDFFKEIKDGLTTYQFDTSMCGPPDPMVNAMAGLQLLDENSQLVMINHKSPGGLFPKVEEDFDFLEEDTGDGKIKIIFTKKVNALNSTDFTQNSCHG
;
A
#
# COMPACT_ATOMS: atom_id res chain seq x y z
N MET A 1 5.92 -0.60 16.66
CA MET A 1 6.41 -0.33 15.30
C MET A 1 7.92 -0.15 15.24
N GLU A 2 8.57 -0.76 14.25
CA GLU A 2 9.98 -0.60 13.90
C GLU A 2 10.11 -0.05 12.47
N LYS A 3 11.10 0.81 12.20
CA LYS A 3 11.38 1.28 10.84
C LYS A 3 12.09 0.17 10.06
N ILE A 4 11.71 -0.04 8.80
CA ILE A 4 12.31 -1.02 7.89
C ILE A 4 12.77 -0.37 6.60
N GLU A 5 13.76 -0.96 5.94
CA GLU A 5 14.13 -0.59 4.58
C GLU A 5 13.28 -1.38 3.58
N VAL A 6 12.67 -0.68 2.63
CA VAL A 6 11.88 -1.26 1.55
C VAL A 6 12.49 -0.82 0.23
N LEU A 7 12.90 -1.78 -0.59
CA LEU A 7 13.56 -1.51 -1.86
C LEU A 7 12.60 -0.75 -2.79
N GLY A 8 13.06 0.38 -3.33
CA GLY A 8 12.26 1.23 -4.22
C GLY A 8 11.30 2.18 -3.52
N ALA A 9 11.20 2.15 -2.18
CA ALA A 9 10.46 3.15 -1.44
C ALA A 9 11.18 4.51 -1.43
N THR A 10 10.40 5.58 -1.46
CA THR A 10 10.88 6.97 -1.34
C THR A 10 10.51 7.60 -0.01
N VAL A 11 9.70 6.91 0.80
CA VAL A 11 9.33 7.31 2.17
C VAL A 11 9.68 6.21 3.18
N ASP A 12 9.60 6.56 4.45
CA ASP A 12 9.83 5.62 5.54
C ASP A 12 8.71 4.59 5.65
N PHE A 13 9.10 3.33 5.78
CA PHE A 13 8.21 2.22 6.09
C PHE A 13 8.38 1.78 7.54
N PHE A 14 7.26 1.42 8.16
CA PHE A 14 7.22 0.87 9.51
C PHE A 14 6.56 -0.50 9.49
N LYS A 15 7.04 -1.38 10.35
CA LYS A 15 6.51 -2.73 10.55
C LYS A 15 6.07 -2.92 11.99
N GLU A 16 4.99 -3.65 12.18
CA GLU A 16 4.54 -4.14 13.47
C GLU A 16 3.98 -5.55 13.35
N ILE A 17 4.23 -6.39 14.36
CA ILE A 17 3.62 -7.71 14.45
C ILE A 17 2.75 -7.72 15.70
N LYS A 18 1.47 -8.01 15.54
CA LYS A 18 0.51 -8.10 16.63
C LYS A 18 -0.43 -9.28 16.38
N ASP A 19 -0.56 -10.16 17.38
CA ASP A 19 -1.46 -11.32 17.33
C ASP A 19 -1.28 -12.20 16.08
N GLY A 20 -0.04 -12.31 15.57
CA GLY A 20 0.30 -13.08 14.37
C GLY A 20 0.09 -12.36 13.04
N LEU A 21 -0.48 -11.14 13.05
CA LEU A 21 -0.66 -10.30 11.86
C LEU A 21 0.51 -9.32 11.71
N THR A 22 1.16 -9.33 10.55
CA THR A 22 2.18 -8.34 10.19
C THR A 22 1.54 -7.13 9.52
N THR A 23 1.74 -5.94 10.09
CA THR A 23 1.27 -4.68 9.51
C THR A 23 2.47 -3.88 9.01
N TYR A 24 2.49 -3.60 7.71
CA TYR A 24 3.39 -2.64 7.09
C TYR A 24 2.67 -1.30 6.93
N GLN A 25 3.36 -0.19 7.17
CA GLN A 25 2.75 1.14 7.10
C GLN A 25 3.70 2.16 6.48
N PHE A 26 3.13 3.06 5.68
CA PHE A 26 3.82 4.25 5.17
C PHE A 26 2.84 5.42 5.01
N ASP A 27 3.37 6.65 4.95
CA ASP A 27 2.60 7.88 4.81
C ASP A 27 3.09 8.68 3.59
N THR A 28 2.20 8.88 2.61
CA THR A 28 2.43 9.73 1.43
C THR A 28 1.44 10.90 1.38
N SER A 29 0.81 11.25 2.50
CA SER A 29 -0.18 12.33 2.57
C SER A 29 0.37 13.71 2.24
N MET A 30 1.69 13.88 2.24
CA MET A 30 2.37 15.11 1.83
C MET A 30 3.06 14.99 0.47
N CYS A 31 2.86 13.88 -0.25
CA CYS A 31 3.53 13.58 -1.52
C CYS A 31 2.58 13.81 -2.72
N GLY A 32 3.17 14.13 -3.88
CA GLY A 32 2.46 14.18 -5.16
C GLY A 32 2.71 12.93 -6.01
N PRO A 33 1.89 12.65 -7.04
CA PRO A 33 2.21 11.59 -8.00
C PRO A 33 3.59 11.81 -8.63
N PRO A 34 4.39 10.74 -8.88
CA PRO A 34 4.04 9.32 -8.77
C PRO A 34 4.30 8.68 -7.38
N ASP A 35 4.80 9.43 -6.41
CA ASP A 35 5.31 8.87 -5.14
C ASP A 35 4.32 7.97 -4.38
N PRO A 36 3.02 8.34 -4.22
CA PRO A 36 2.04 7.44 -3.61
C PRO A 36 1.95 6.07 -4.31
N MET A 37 2.04 6.06 -5.64
CA MET A 37 1.94 4.83 -6.42
C MET A 37 3.22 4.00 -6.33
N VAL A 38 4.40 4.64 -6.39
CA VAL A 38 5.70 3.98 -6.23
C VAL A 38 5.78 3.26 -4.88
N ASN A 39 5.42 3.95 -3.79
CA ASN A 39 5.49 3.37 -2.45
C ASN A 39 4.44 2.29 -2.22
N ALA A 40 3.22 2.46 -2.74
CA ALA A 40 2.21 1.41 -2.68
C ALA A 40 2.70 0.12 -3.37
N MET A 41 3.25 0.22 -4.59
CA MET A 41 3.79 -0.94 -5.31
C MET A 41 4.98 -1.58 -4.59
N ALA A 42 5.85 -0.79 -3.97
CA ALA A 42 6.96 -1.33 -3.15
C ALA A 42 6.43 -2.05 -1.90
N GLY A 43 5.43 -1.49 -1.23
CA GLY A 43 4.83 -2.08 -0.04
C GLY A 43 4.02 -3.35 -0.31
N LEU A 44 3.27 -3.40 -1.42
CA LEU A 44 2.44 -4.56 -1.78
C LEU A 44 3.27 -5.83 -2.01
N GLN A 45 4.52 -5.68 -2.47
CA GLN A 45 5.47 -6.79 -2.63
C GLN A 45 5.85 -7.47 -1.30
N LEU A 46 5.62 -6.82 -0.16
CA LEU A 46 5.89 -7.38 1.17
C LEU A 46 4.79 -8.31 1.67
N LEU A 47 3.62 -8.31 1.02
CA LEU A 47 2.44 -8.97 1.55
C LEU A 47 2.41 -10.48 1.31
N ASP A 48 2.15 -11.19 2.39
CA ASP A 48 1.74 -12.59 2.48
C ASP A 48 0.32 -12.74 3.07
N GLU A 49 -0.12 -13.99 3.27
CA GLU A 49 -1.45 -14.35 3.78
C GLU A 49 -1.75 -13.83 5.21
N ASN A 50 -0.73 -13.52 6.00
CA ASN A 50 -0.87 -13.04 7.39
C ASN A 50 -0.32 -11.62 7.54
N SER A 51 -0.53 -10.79 6.51
CA SER A 51 -0.05 -9.43 6.51
C SER A 51 -1.00 -8.44 5.83
N GLN A 52 -0.83 -7.17 6.18
CA GLN A 52 -1.57 -6.06 5.59
C GLN A 52 -0.64 -4.87 5.36
N LEU A 53 -0.99 -4.03 4.39
CA LEU A 53 -0.31 -2.77 4.10
C LEU A 53 -1.26 -1.60 4.38
N VAL A 54 -0.84 -0.69 5.24
CA VAL A 54 -1.57 0.53 5.59
C VAL A 54 -0.89 1.72 4.93
N MET A 55 -1.61 2.38 4.03
CA MET A 55 -1.19 3.60 3.35
C MET A 55 -2.01 4.77 3.87
N ILE A 56 -1.35 5.86 4.26
CA ILE A 56 -2.02 7.15 4.49
C ILE A 56 -1.74 8.06 3.29
N ASN A 57 -2.79 8.61 2.68
CA ASN A 57 -2.67 9.47 1.51
C ASN A 57 -3.54 10.72 1.62
N HIS A 58 -3.20 11.76 0.87
CA HIS A 58 -4.01 12.98 0.80
C HIS A 58 -5.37 12.73 0.12
N LYS A 59 -5.42 11.81 -0.87
CA LYS A 59 -6.63 11.41 -1.59
C LYS A 59 -6.58 9.94 -1.97
N SER A 60 -7.74 9.35 -2.25
CA SER A 60 -7.84 8.00 -2.80
C SER A 60 -7.02 7.86 -4.10
N PRO A 61 -6.08 6.88 -4.20
CA PRO A 61 -5.27 6.66 -5.39
C PRO A 61 -6.03 5.81 -6.43
N GLY A 62 -7.11 6.33 -7.02
CA GLY A 62 -8.00 5.55 -7.89
C GLY A 62 -7.33 4.85 -9.08
N GLY A 63 -6.21 5.37 -9.59
CA GLY A 63 -5.42 4.71 -10.67
C GLY A 63 -4.60 3.50 -10.21
N LEU A 64 -4.50 3.25 -8.91
CA LEU A 64 -3.82 2.09 -8.32
C LEU A 64 -4.73 0.86 -8.31
N PHE A 65 -6.00 1.02 -7.94
CA PHE A 65 -6.89 -0.11 -7.66
C PHE A 65 -7.02 -1.08 -8.85
N PRO A 66 -7.28 -0.62 -10.09
CA PRO A 66 -7.40 -1.53 -11.22
C PRO A 66 -6.12 -2.32 -11.54
N LYS A 67 -4.96 -1.86 -11.06
CA LYS A 67 -3.66 -2.51 -11.31
C LYS A 67 -3.37 -3.65 -10.36
N VAL A 68 -4.01 -3.66 -9.20
CA VAL A 68 -3.68 -4.55 -8.07
C VAL A 68 -4.89 -5.36 -7.60
N GLU A 69 -6.11 -5.00 -8.04
CA GLU A 69 -7.36 -5.61 -7.60
C GLU A 69 -7.48 -7.10 -7.94
N GLU A 70 -6.71 -7.64 -8.89
CA GLU A 70 -6.70 -9.08 -9.15
C GLU A 70 -6.08 -9.89 -8.00
N ASP A 71 -5.08 -9.32 -7.31
CA ASP A 71 -4.29 -10.00 -6.28
C ASP A 71 -4.55 -9.50 -4.86
N PHE A 72 -5.09 -8.29 -4.72
CA PHE A 72 -5.23 -7.62 -3.44
C PHE A 72 -6.67 -7.14 -3.22
N ASP A 73 -7.15 -7.29 -1.99
CA ASP A 73 -8.33 -6.62 -1.48
C ASP A 73 -7.92 -5.31 -0.80
N PHE A 74 -8.81 -4.32 -0.80
CA PHE A 74 -8.57 -3.04 -0.13
C PHE A 74 -9.80 -2.49 0.60
N LEU A 75 -9.54 -1.73 1.66
CA LEU A 75 -10.53 -0.97 2.41
C LEU A 75 -10.06 0.48 2.52
N GLU A 76 -10.95 1.43 2.19
CA GLU A 76 -10.71 2.86 2.37
C GLU A 76 -11.45 3.38 3.59
N GLU A 77 -10.74 4.13 4.43
CA GLU A 77 -11.26 4.79 5.62
C GLU A 77 -10.90 6.29 5.58
N ASP A 78 -11.89 7.17 5.78
CA ASP A 78 -11.62 8.59 6.01
C ASP A 78 -11.07 8.76 7.43
N THR A 79 -9.93 9.44 7.56
CA THR A 79 -9.28 9.66 8.86
C THR A 79 -9.86 10.86 9.62
N GLY A 80 -10.80 11.59 9.04
CA GLY A 80 -11.49 12.73 9.62
C GLY A 80 -10.75 14.07 9.53
N ASP A 81 -9.47 14.05 9.13
CA ASP A 81 -8.61 15.22 8.90
C ASP A 81 -8.44 15.55 7.41
N GLY A 82 -9.28 14.96 6.54
CA GLY A 82 -9.24 15.15 5.09
C GLY A 82 -8.18 14.29 4.39
N LYS A 83 -7.61 13.30 5.10
CA LYS A 83 -6.78 12.25 4.50
C LYS A 83 -7.59 10.96 4.37
N ILE A 84 -7.04 10.04 3.59
CA ILE A 84 -7.58 8.71 3.40
C ILE A 84 -6.56 7.69 3.87
N LYS A 85 -7.02 6.71 4.64
CA LYS A 85 -6.29 5.51 4.98
C LYS A 85 -6.76 4.38 4.06
N ILE A 86 -5.83 3.71 3.40
CA ILE A 86 -6.12 2.50 2.62
C ILE A 86 -5.42 1.31 3.29
N ILE A 87 -6.16 0.23 3.49
CA ILE A 87 -5.65 -1.04 4.02
C ILE A 87 -5.71 -2.07 2.90
N PHE A 88 -4.57 -2.60 2.49
CA PHE A 88 -4.48 -3.67 1.50
C PHE A 88 -4.20 -5.01 2.17
N THR A 89 -4.80 -6.08 1.65
CA THR A 89 -4.53 -7.47 2.04
C THR A 89 -4.40 -8.34 0.80
N LYS A 90 -3.60 -9.40 0.88
CA LYS A 90 -3.45 -10.35 -0.24
C LYS A 90 -4.63 -11.30 -0.29
N LYS A 91 -5.16 -11.55 -1.49
CA LYS A 91 -6.23 -12.53 -1.70
C LYS A 91 -5.70 -13.95 -1.47
N VAL A 92 -6.52 -14.80 -0.84
CA VAL A 92 -6.18 -16.21 -0.54
C VAL A 92 -5.82 -17.02 -1.79
N ASN A 93 -6.36 -16.64 -2.96
CA ASN A 93 -6.05 -17.29 -4.25
C ASN A 93 -5.54 -16.27 -5.28
N ALA A 94 -4.74 -15.29 -4.85
CA ALA A 94 -4.12 -14.31 -5.73
C ALA A 94 -3.39 -15.01 -6.89
N LEU A 95 -3.60 -14.54 -8.12
CA LEU A 95 -2.96 -15.08 -9.31
C LEU A 95 -1.48 -14.66 -9.39
N ASN A 96 -1.08 -13.68 -8.57
CA ASN A 96 0.19 -12.98 -8.61
C ASN A 96 0.44 -12.38 -10.01
N SER A 97 -0.60 -11.78 -10.60
CA SER A 97 -0.60 -11.15 -11.92
C SER A 97 -0.23 -9.67 -11.90
N THR A 98 -0.16 -9.05 -10.72
CA THR A 98 0.16 -7.62 -10.54
C THR A 98 1.53 -7.29 -11.14
N ASP A 99 1.54 -6.37 -12.09
CA ASP A 99 2.77 -5.79 -12.64
C ASP A 99 3.23 -4.61 -11.76
N PHE A 100 4.12 -4.90 -10.82
CA PHE A 100 4.69 -3.92 -9.89
C PHE A 100 5.54 -2.83 -10.56
N THR A 101 5.85 -2.96 -11.86
CA THR A 101 6.53 -1.91 -12.62
C THR A 101 5.59 -0.79 -13.06
N GLN A 102 4.26 -1.00 -12.99
CA GLN A 102 3.25 0.00 -13.34
C GLN A 102 3.05 1.06 -12.24
N ASN A 103 4.14 1.73 -11.88
CA ASN A 103 4.19 2.73 -10.82
C ASN A 103 3.87 4.18 -11.28
N SER A 104 3.36 4.35 -12.51
CA SER A 104 2.94 5.64 -13.06
C SER A 104 1.41 5.78 -13.15
N CYS A 105 0.92 6.98 -12.83
CA CYS A 105 -0.45 7.39 -13.11
C CYS A 105 -0.53 7.86 -14.57
N HIS A 106 -1.19 7.11 -15.46
CA HIS A 106 -1.69 7.68 -16.71
C HIS A 106 -3.05 8.29 -16.39
N GLY A 107 -3.11 9.62 -16.39
CA GLY A 107 -4.36 10.39 -16.22
C GLY A 107 -5.11 10.55 -17.53
#